data_AF-A0A815ZQU8-F1
#
_entry.id   AF-A0A815ZQU8-F1
#
_cell.length_a   1.000
_cell.length_b   1.000
_cell.length_c   1.000
_cell.angle_alpha   90.00
_cell.angle_beta   90.00
_cell.angle_gamma   90.00
#
_symmetry.space_group_name_H-M   'P 1'
#
loop_
_entity.id
_entity.type
_entity.pdbx_description
1 polymer ?
#
loop_
_entity_poly.entity_id
_entity_poly.type
_entity_poly.pdbx_seq_one_letter_code
_entity_poly.pdbx_strand_id
1 'polypeptide(L)'
;MRGCPLGMSLVSLTIHRPKYFTFKPGDYIFINIPQVASYEYHPFTITSAPEELEHIRVHIQAVGNWTRKVYERFKNISENNTSGAAFHVYRADQRAAVNVNNEITTISINIPIKGEDQGGRVNDNLSFSSKTGEMAQQPREKIILNGPYSTCSRYIFNCNHALLIGGGIGITPYASILSSLMAQFRETRMTCNHCRTVTYAENNLWDNQRLKKVDFIWVTPDSKSFEWFLDLLCQFEKDQAEYLESNTNKNRFLNIQLYFTGIKDNRSVDQVLRHQVTNIWADEMGSDIFTGLKSPTSFGRPDWDKLLRDMTLGDNSSTAKDINVFFCGPKTMGKKIQHHCVDFGIRYYEEKF
;
A
#
# COMPACT_ATOMS: atom_id res chain seq x y z
N MET A 1 7.69 25.88 19.57
CA MET A 1 6.29 25.91 19.09
C MET A 1 5.95 24.55 18.50
N ARG A 2 5.22 23.71 19.23
CA ARG A 2 4.68 22.43 18.78
C ARG A 2 3.17 22.61 18.66
N GLY A 3 2.64 22.47 17.46
CA GLY A 3 1.22 22.62 17.20
C GLY A 3 0.95 22.54 15.71
N CYS A 4 0.84 21.32 15.18
CA CYS A 4 0.07 21.09 13.96
C CYS A 4 -1.13 20.27 14.41
N PRO A 5 -2.36 20.81 14.35
CA PRO A 5 -3.57 20.08 14.71
C PRO A 5 -3.76 18.92 13.71
N LEU A 6 -4.14 17.75 14.22
CA LEU A 6 -4.44 16.55 13.44
C LEU A 6 -5.60 16.79 12.45
N GLY A 7 -5.25 17.22 11.25
CA GLY A 7 -6.06 17.14 10.03
C GLY A 7 -5.25 16.38 8.99
N MET A 8 -5.74 15.21 8.60
CA MET A 8 -5.09 14.28 7.67
C MET A 8 -4.84 14.93 6.32
N SER A 9 -3.71 14.61 5.69
CA SER A 9 -3.32 15.19 4.41
C SER A 9 -2.54 14.16 3.59
N LEU A 10 -3.28 13.26 2.94
CA LEU A 10 -2.75 12.30 1.96
C LEU A 10 -3.26 12.70 0.58
N VAL A 11 -2.38 12.66 -0.42
CA VAL A 11 -2.76 12.78 -1.83
C VAL A 11 -2.55 11.42 -2.49
N SER A 12 -3.59 10.88 -3.14
CA SER A 12 -3.45 9.74 -4.05
C SER A 12 -3.38 10.26 -5.47
N LEU A 13 -2.23 10.06 -6.11
CA LEU A 13 -1.95 10.48 -7.48
C LEU A 13 -2.01 9.26 -8.39
N THR A 14 -3.03 9.19 -9.25
CA THR A 14 -3.17 8.13 -10.27
C THR A 14 -2.80 8.72 -11.62
N ILE A 15 -1.72 8.23 -12.20
CA ILE A 15 -1.12 8.71 -13.44
C ILE A 15 -1.30 7.63 -14.50
N HIS A 16 -1.78 7.97 -15.70
CA HIS A 16 -1.74 7.00 -16.79
C HIS A 16 -0.29 6.58 -17.11
N ARG A 17 -0.09 5.28 -17.28
CA ARG A 17 1.23 4.68 -17.38
C ARG A 17 1.90 5.09 -18.70
N PRO A 18 3.09 5.72 -18.67
CA PRO A 18 3.77 6.08 -19.91
C PRO A 18 4.13 4.84 -20.73
N LYS A 19 4.16 4.98 -22.06
CA LYS A 19 4.61 3.91 -22.95
C LYS A 19 6.00 3.41 -22.56
N TYR A 20 6.17 2.08 -22.60
CA TYR A 20 7.41 1.39 -22.23
C TYR A 20 7.89 1.66 -20.79
N PHE A 21 7.03 2.15 -19.90
CA PHE A 21 7.35 2.27 -18.48
C PHE A 21 7.19 0.89 -17.82
N THR A 22 8.30 0.24 -17.49
CA THR A 22 8.32 -1.09 -16.85
C THR A 22 8.95 -0.97 -15.48
N PHE A 23 8.24 -1.42 -14.45
CA PHE A 23 8.69 -1.42 -13.06
C PHE A 23 8.36 -2.78 -12.42
N LYS A 24 8.96 -3.08 -11.27
CA LYS A 24 8.62 -4.24 -10.44
C LYS A 24 8.02 -3.80 -9.10
N PRO A 25 7.33 -4.69 -8.38
CA PRO A 25 6.68 -4.33 -7.14
C PRO A 25 7.68 -3.80 -6.12
N GLY A 26 7.33 -2.71 -5.46
CA GLY A 26 8.20 -2.01 -4.50
C GLY A 26 9.21 -1.03 -5.11
N ASP A 27 9.32 -0.92 -6.44
CA ASP A 27 10.13 0.13 -7.09
C ASP A 27 9.54 1.53 -6.78
N TYR A 28 10.39 2.56 -6.80
CA TYR A 28 10.01 3.95 -6.55
C TYR A 28 10.38 4.86 -7.72
N ILE A 29 9.77 6.04 -7.74
CA ILE A 29 10.01 7.08 -8.74
C ILE A 29 10.31 8.41 -8.07
N PHE A 30 11.10 9.24 -8.71
CA PHE A 30 11.24 10.64 -8.34
C PHE A 30 10.20 11.47 -9.08
N ILE A 31 9.46 12.27 -8.32
CA ILE A 31 8.43 13.17 -8.84
C ILE A 31 8.91 14.61 -8.66
N ASN A 32 8.83 15.39 -9.72
CA ASN A 32 8.97 16.84 -9.68
C ASN A 32 7.67 17.50 -10.17
N ILE A 33 7.24 18.52 -9.43
CA ILE A 33 6.06 19.34 -9.76
C ILE A 33 6.56 20.78 -9.81
N PRO A 34 6.88 21.32 -11.01
CA PRO A 34 7.51 22.63 -11.13
C PRO A 34 6.71 23.79 -10.53
N GLN A 35 5.39 23.66 -10.47
CA GLN A 35 4.46 24.61 -9.85
C GLN A 35 4.62 24.69 -8.32
N VAL A 36 5.15 23.63 -7.69
CA VAL A 36 5.43 23.58 -6.25
C VAL A 36 6.89 23.92 -5.98
N ALA A 37 7.80 23.29 -6.72
CA ALA A 37 9.23 23.57 -6.66
C ALA A 37 9.89 23.17 -8.00
N SER A 38 10.44 24.16 -8.71
CA SER A 38 10.91 23.98 -10.09
C SER A 38 12.08 23.01 -10.26
N TYR A 39 12.87 22.77 -9.20
CA TYR A 39 14.12 21.99 -9.29
C TYR A 39 14.23 20.89 -8.23
N GLU A 40 13.15 20.60 -7.49
CA GLU A 40 13.18 19.57 -6.45
C GLU A 40 12.50 18.29 -6.90
N TYR A 41 13.24 17.18 -6.87
CA TYR A 41 12.74 15.84 -7.12
C TYR A 41 12.61 15.11 -5.79
N HIS A 42 11.44 14.53 -5.52
CA HIS A 42 11.15 13.82 -4.28
C HIS A 42 10.81 12.35 -4.58
N PRO A 43 11.39 11.38 -3.85
CA PRO A 43 11.17 9.96 -4.09
C PRO A 43 9.83 9.50 -3.51
N PHE A 44 9.08 8.71 -4.27
CA PHE A 44 7.86 8.06 -3.81
C PHE A 44 7.74 6.66 -4.39
N THR A 45 7.38 5.71 -3.53
CA THR A 45 7.11 4.33 -3.94
C THR A 45 5.88 4.26 -4.82
N ILE A 46 5.96 3.48 -5.91
CA ILE A 46 4.79 3.14 -6.69
C ILE A 46 3.95 2.19 -5.84
N THR A 47 2.68 2.52 -5.62
CA THR A 47 1.77 1.70 -4.79
C THR A 47 0.87 0.78 -5.60
N SER A 48 0.72 1.02 -6.91
CA SER A 48 0.00 0.10 -7.80
C SER A 48 0.85 -1.12 -8.17
N ALA A 49 0.20 -2.19 -8.60
CA ALA A 49 0.89 -3.38 -9.07
C ALA A 49 1.45 -3.17 -10.51
N PRO A 50 2.56 -3.79 -10.91
CA PRO A 50 3.04 -3.75 -12.29
C PRO A 50 2.09 -4.44 -13.28
N GLU A 51 1.22 -5.33 -12.80
CA GLU A 51 0.13 -5.96 -13.55
C GLU A 51 -0.97 -4.95 -13.92
N GLU A 52 -1.07 -3.81 -13.23
CA GLU A 52 -1.94 -2.69 -13.65
C GLU A 52 -1.28 -1.97 -14.85
N LEU A 53 -1.81 -2.24 -16.06
CA LEU A 53 -1.22 -1.77 -17.31
C LEU A 53 -1.57 -0.32 -17.64
N GLU A 54 -2.70 0.18 -17.14
CA GLU A 54 -3.22 1.50 -17.53
C GLU A 54 -2.67 2.64 -16.67
N HIS A 55 -2.42 2.38 -15.39
CA HIS A 55 -2.10 3.44 -14.43
C HIS A 55 -0.97 3.07 -13.48
N ILE A 56 -0.19 4.08 -13.08
CA ILE A 56 0.70 4.04 -11.92
C ILE A 56 0.08 4.89 -10.81
N ARG A 57 0.05 4.38 -9.59
CA ARG A 57 -0.47 5.10 -8.42
C ARG A 57 0.63 5.39 -7.42
N VAL A 58 0.61 6.57 -6.84
CA VAL A 58 1.50 6.99 -5.75
C VAL A 58 0.68 7.65 -4.64
N HIS A 59 1.05 7.35 -3.39
CA HIS A 59 0.43 7.96 -2.22
C HIS A 59 1.44 8.88 -1.51
N ILE A 60 1.11 10.17 -1.41
CA ILE A 60 1.99 11.22 -0.87
C ILE A 60 1.39 11.76 0.42
N GLN A 61 2.07 11.54 1.55
CA GLN A 61 1.66 12.08 2.84
C GLN A 61 2.29 13.46 3.09
N ALA A 62 1.51 14.43 3.56
CA ALA A 62 1.93 15.81 3.79
C ALA A 62 2.73 15.99 5.09
N VAL A 63 3.89 15.35 5.20
CA VAL A 63 4.74 15.38 6.40
C VAL A 63 5.81 16.48 6.36
N GLY A 64 6.41 16.70 5.19
CA GLY A 64 7.47 17.68 4.96
C GLY A 64 7.00 18.95 4.24
N ASN A 65 7.91 19.92 4.11
CA ASN A 65 7.63 21.23 3.50
C ASN A 65 7.11 21.10 2.07
N TRP A 66 7.80 20.31 1.23
CA TRP A 66 7.39 20.10 -0.16
C TRP A 66 6.05 19.35 -0.23
N THR A 67 5.91 18.24 0.49
CA THR A 67 4.68 17.42 0.48
C THR A 67 3.44 18.17 0.98
N ARG A 68 3.60 19.14 1.91
CA ARG A 68 2.49 20.01 2.34
C ARG A 68 2.06 20.97 1.25
N LYS A 69 3.02 21.62 0.58
CA LYS A 69 2.72 22.47 -0.59
C LYS A 69 2.02 21.70 -1.70
N VAL A 70 2.44 20.44 -1.93
CA VAL A 70 1.76 19.55 -2.88
C VAL A 70 0.32 19.28 -2.47
N TYR A 71 0.08 18.92 -1.21
CA TYR A 71 -1.27 18.71 -0.70
C TYR A 71 -2.13 19.96 -0.80
N GLU A 72 -1.64 21.12 -0.34
CA GLU A 72 -2.34 22.40 -0.43
C GLU A 72 -2.65 22.78 -1.89
N ARG A 73 -1.69 22.57 -2.81
CA ARG A 73 -1.90 22.84 -4.24
C ARG A 73 -3.03 21.99 -4.81
N PHE A 74 -2.99 20.68 -4.61
CA PHE A 74 -4.01 19.79 -5.14
C PHE A 74 -5.37 19.99 -4.45
N LYS A 75 -5.37 20.29 -3.14
CA LYS A 75 -6.59 20.65 -2.40
C LYS A 75 -7.23 21.90 -2.99
N ASN A 76 -6.47 22.95 -3.23
CA ASN A 76 -6.98 24.19 -3.85
C ASN A 76 -7.52 23.96 -5.26
N ILE A 77 -6.90 23.07 -6.05
CA ILE A 77 -7.41 22.71 -7.40
C ILE A 77 -8.76 21.99 -7.29
N SER A 78 -8.89 21.09 -6.30
CA SER A 78 -10.14 20.36 -6.04
C SER A 78 -11.27 21.28 -5.56
N GLU A 79 -10.99 22.19 -4.62
CA GLU A 79 -12.00 23.10 -4.04
C GLU A 79 -12.47 24.17 -5.03
N ASN A 80 -11.59 24.64 -5.92
CA ASN A 80 -11.94 25.66 -6.91
C ASN A 80 -12.71 25.11 -8.13
N ASN A 81 -13.11 23.83 -8.12
CA ASN A 81 -13.92 23.17 -9.17
C ASN A 81 -13.46 23.56 -10.58
N THR A 82 -12.14 23.66 -10.78
CA THR A 82 -11.60 24.08 -12.07
C THR A 82 -11.72 22.88 -13.00
N SER A 83 -12.87 22.73 -13.66
CA SER A 83 -13.21 21.67 -14.61
C SER A 83 -12.28 21.59 -15.85
N GLY A 84 -11.10 22.20 -15.81
CA GLY A 84 -10.10 22.24 -16.87
C GLY A 84 -8.62 22.16 -16.44
N ALA A 85 -8.28 21.81 -15.20
CA ALA A 85 -6.89 21.56 -14.78
C ALA A 85 -6.31 20.30 -15.47
N ALA A 86 -5.86 20.46 -16.71
CA ALA A 86 -5.18 19.41 -17.46
C ALA A 86 -3.72 19.29 -17.00
N PHE A 87 -3.37 18.16 -16.39
CA PHE A 87 -2.01 17.82 -16.04
C PHE A 87 -1.31 17.13 -17.22
N HIS A 88 -0.02 17.43 -17.40
CA HIS A 88 0.84 16.80 -18.40
C HIS A 88 1.98 16.10 -17.69
N VAL A 89 2.13 14.81 -17.97
CA VAL A 89 3.16 13.97 -17.39
C VAL A 89 4.31 13.85 -18.37
N TYR A 90 5.51 14.17 -17.91
CA TYR A 90 6.74 14.08 -18.67
C TYR A 90 7.66 13.05 -18.02
N ARG A 91 8.44 12.36 -18.86
CA ARG A 91 9.52 11.48 -18.41
C ARG A 91 10.85 12.19 -18.52
N ALA A 92 11.62 12.22 -17.43
CA ALA A 92 12.91 12.91 -17.38
C ALA A 92 13.96 12.30 -18.31
N ASP A 93 13.88 10.98 -18.55
CA ASP A 93 14.78 10.23 -19.44
C ASP A 93 14.42 10.38 -20.92
N GLN A 94 13.18 10.76 -21.23
CA GLN A 94 12.77 11.14 -22.56
C GLN A 94 13.28 12.57 -22.83
N ARG A 95 14.56 12.69 -23.22
CA ARG A 95 15.05 13.90 -23.89
C ARG A 95 14.09 14.21 -25.03
N ALA A 96 13.72 15.49 -25.17
CA ALA A 96 12.81 16.01 -26.18
C ALA A 96 13.20 15.55 -27.61
N ALA A 97 12.82 14.34 -27.96
CA ALA A 97 12.83 13.85 -29.31
C ALA A 97 11.59 14.45 -29.96
N VAL A 98 11.81 15.57 -30.65
CA VAL A 98 11.22 15.94 -31.93
C VAL A 98 9.88 15.25 -32.24
N ASN A 99 8.79 16.02 -32.20
CA ASN A 99 7.52 15.76 -32.91
C ASN A 99 6.99 14.32 -32.86
N VAL A 100 6.77 13.78 -31.67
CA VAL A 100 5.77 12.71 -31.49
C VAL A 100 4.69 13.30 -30.60
N ASN A 101 3.46 13.34 -31.11
CA ASN A 101 2.25 13.78 -30.43
C ASN A 101 2.36 13.56 -28.91
N ASN A 102 2.57 14.64 -28.14
CA ASN A 102 2.67 14.60 -26.68
C ASN A 102 1.38 13.98 -26.15
N GLU A 103 1.41 12.67 -25.87
CA GLU A 103 0.25 11.92 -25.40
C GLU A 103 -0.20 12.53 -24.08
N ILE A 104 -1.37 13.17 -24.13
CA ILE A 104 -2.03 13.74 -22.97
C ILE A 104 -2.36 12.57 -22.05
N THR A 105 -1.53 12.40 -21.04
CA THR A 105 -1.68 11.35 -20.04
C THR A 105 -2.58 11.90 -18.95
N THR A 106 -3.81 11.40 -18.91
CA THR A 106 -4.81 11.79 -17.94
C THR A 106 -4.37 11.42 -16.52
N ILE A 107 -4.52 12.36 -15.58
CA ILE A 107 -4.24 12.16 -14.16
C ILE A 107 -5.56 12.26 -13.38
N SER A 108 -5.83 11.26 -12.56
CA SER A 108 -6.90 11.32 -11.56
C SER A 108 -6.28 11.54 -10.18
N ILE A 109 -6.76 12.56 -9.47
CA ILE A 109 -6.25 12.92 -8.15
C ILE A 109 -7.37 12.66 -7.16
N ASN A 110 -7.12 11.82 -6.17
CA ASN A 110 -8.05 11.60 -5.08
C ASN A 110 -7.48 12.21 -3.79
N ILE A 111 -8.23 13.14 -3.20
CA ILE A 111 -7.93 13.76 -1.92
C ILE A 111 -9.14 13.48 -1.02
N PRO A 112 -8.97 12.74 0.09
CA PRO A 112 -10.04 12.62 1.07
C PRO A 112 -10.25 14.01 1.72
N ILE A 113 -11.30 14.73 1.29
CA ILE A 113 -11.73 15.98 1.90
C ILE A 113 -12.66 15.63 3.08
N LYS A 114 -12.39 16.19 4.26
CA LYS A 114 -13.32 16.08 5.40
C LYS A 114 -14.61 16.83 5.07
N GLY A 115 -15.70 16.12 4.81
CA GLY A 115 -17.03 16.66 5.01
C GLY A 115 -17.30 16.76 6.52
N GLU A 116 -17.72 17.93 7.00
CA GLU A 116 -18.34 18.04 8.32
C GLU A 116 -19.66 17.24 8.32
N ASP A 117 -19.94 16.63 9.46
CA ASP A 117 -21.07 15.72 9.72
C ASP A 117 -22.41 16.29 9.26
N GLN A 118 -22.94 15.81 8.12
CA GLN A 118 -24.36 15.47 7.95
C GLN A 118 -24.46 14.26 7.02
N GLY A 119 -25.25 13.26 7.43
CA GLY A 119 -25.27 11.92 6.86
C GLY A 119 -25.46 11.89 5.35
N GLY A 120 -24.45 11.35 4.67
CA GLY A 120 -24.48 11.08 3.24
C GLY A 120 -23.10 10.59 2.80
N ARG A 121 -22.99 9.31 2.41
CA ARG A 121 -21.79 8.77 1.77
C ARG A 121 -21.59 9.50 0.43
N VAL A 122 -20.68 10.46 0.40
CA VAL A 122 -20.19 11.09 -0.82
C VAL A 122 -18.72 10.74 -0.97
N ASN A 123 -18.45 9.64 -1.68
CA ASN A 123 -17.13 9.37 -2.26
C ASN A 123 -17.04 10.20 -3.56
N ASP A 124 -16.61 11.45 -3.45
CA ASP A 124 -16.37 12.27 -4.64
C ASP A 124 -15.09 11.78 -5.34
N ASN A 125 -15.27 10.83 -6.26
CA ASN A 125 -14.26 10.44 -7.22
C ASN A 125 -14.11 11.56 -8.27
N LEU A 126 -13.19 12.50 -8.05
CA LEU A 126 -12.80 13.47 -9.09
C LEU A 126 -11.90 12.77 -10.12
N SER A 127 -12.53 12.11 -11.08
CA SER A 127 -11.88 11.67 -12.31
C SER A 127 -11.73 12.86 -13.26
N PHE A 128 -10.50 13.32 -13.46
CA PHE A 128 -10.23 14.27 -14.54
C PHE A 128 -10.14 13.45 -15.82
N SER A 129 -10.92 13.77 -16.85
CA SER A 129 -10.77 13.17 -18.18
C SER A 129 -10.92 14.28 -19.21
N SER A 130 -9.81 14.67 -19.83
CA SER A 130 -9.87 15.68 -20.89
C SER A 130 -10.32 15.00 -22.17
N LYS A 131 -11.58 15.21 -22.58
CA LYS A 131 -11.98 14.94 -23.97
C LYS A 131 -11.30 15.96 -24.87
N THR A 132 -10.75 15.49 -25.99
CA THR A 132 -10.24 16.31 -27.08
C THR A 132 -11.37 17.18 -27.63
N GLY A 133 -11.38 18.45 -27.20
CA GLY A 133 -12.19 19.52 -27.75
C GLY A 133 -11.43 20.81 -27.53
N GLU A 134 -11.05 21.45 -28.63
CA GLU A 134 -10.41 22.77 -28.62
C GLU A 134 -11.27 23.74 -27.81
N MET A 135 -10.78 24.22 -26.66
CA MET A 135 -11.16 25.52 -26.09
C MET A 135 -10.24 25.93 -24.92
N ALA A 136 -9.71 27.15 -25.05
CA ALA A 136 -9.10 28.04 -24.05
C ALA A 136 -7.84 27.60 -23.26
N GLN A 137 -6.80 28.42 -23.40
CA GLN A 137 -5.49 28.37 -22.75
C GLN A 137 -5.56 28.51 -21.22
N GLN A 138 -5.79 27.42 -20.49
CA GLN A 138 -5.36 27.35 -19.09
C GLN A 138 -3.95 26.75 -19.01
N PRO A 139 -3.06 27.28 -18.13
CA PRO A 139 -1.70 26.77 -17.98
C PRO A 139 -1.76 25.33 -17.46
N ARG A 140 -1.41 24.39 -18.33
CA ARG A 140 -1.32 22.97 -18.03
C ARG A 140 -0.25 22.72 -16.99
N GLU A 141 -0.62 22.10 -15.87
CA GLU A 141 0.34 21.74 -14.82
C GLU A 141 1.24 20.60 -15.28
N LYS A 142 2.52 20.65 -14.91
CA LYS A 142 3.51 19.69 -15.38
C LYS A 142 3.90 18.79 -14.22
N ILE A 143 3.94 17.48 -14.45
CA ILE A 143 4.50 16.51 -13.51
C ILE A 143 5.62 15.78 -14.24
N ILE A 144 6.82 15.83 -13.69
CA ILE A 144 7.99 15.17 -14.28
C ILE A 144 8.31 13.94 -13.44
N LEU A 145 8.32 12.78 -14.10
CA LEU A 145 8.65 11.50 -13.51
C LEU A 145 10.05 11.09 -13.93
N ASN A 146 10.84 10.65 -12.97
CA ASN A 146 12.16 10.09 -13.20
C ASN A 146 12.22 8.72 -12.51
N GLY A 147 12.57 7.66 -13.26
CA GLY A 147 12.60 6.29 -12.77
C GLY A 147 12.09 5.29 -13.82
N PRO A 148 11.81 4.04 -13.41
CA PRO A 148 11.76 3.56 -12.03
C PRO A 148 13.13 3.23 -11.42
N TYR A 149 13.22 3.28 -10.10
CA TYR A 149 14.38 2.91 -9.31
C TYR A 149 14.04 1.71 -8.42
N SER A 150 14.98 0.76 -8.31
CA SER A 150 14.75 -0.47 -7.57
C SER A 150 15.12 -0.39 -6.09
N THR A 151 14.45 -1.24 -5.31
CA THR A 151 14.61 -1.36 -3.86
C THR A 151 15.01 -2.78 -3.46
N CYS A 152 15.42 -2.94 -2.20
CA CYS A 152 15.75 -4.25 -1.63
C CYS A 152 14.51 -5.14 -1.50
N SER A 153 13.29 -4.59 -1.37
CA SER A 153 12.08 -5.42 -1.29
C SER A 153 11.78 -6.21 -2.55
N ARG A 154 12.44 -5.94 -3.68
CA ARG A 154 12.35 -6.82 -4.87
C ARG A 154 12.74 -8.27 -4.57
N TYR A 155 13.61 -8.51 -3.58
CA TYR A 155 14.06 -9.85 -3.23
C TYR A 155 13.01 -10.70 -2.49
N ILE A 156 11.84 -10.14 -2.14
CA ILE A 156 10.75 -10.86 -1.47
C ILE A 156 10.34 -12.12 -2.24
N PHE A 157 10.22 -12.02 -3.57
CA PHE A 157 9.82 -13.15 -4.43
C PHE A 157 10.89 -14.27 -4.50
N ASN A 158 12.10 -14.02 -3.99
CA ASN A 158 13.21 -14.97 -3.98
C ASN A 158 13.39 -15.67 -2.61
N CYS A 159 12.54 -15.36 -1.63
CA CYS A 159 12.59 -15.94 -0.29
C CYS A 159 11.54 -17.04 -0.15
N ASN A 160 11.75 -18.03 0.74
CA ASN A 160 10.70 -19.02 1.04
C ASN A 160 9.61 -18.44 1.95
N HIS A 161 10.03 -17.63 2.93
CA HIS A 161 9.15 -16.98 3.89
C HIS A 161 9.58 -15.53 4.06
N ALA A 162 8.69 -14.61 3.68
CA ALA A 162 8.92 -13.18 3.84
C ALA A 162 8.12 -12.65 5.04
N LEU A 163 8.80 -11.97 5.96
CA LEU A 163 8.17 -11.19 7.03
C LEU A 163 8.26 -9.71 6.65
N LEU A 164 7.12 -9.11 6.31
CA LEU A 164 7.01 -7.72 5.90
C LEU A 164 6.57 -6.88 7.09
N ILE A 165 7.37 -5.90 7.50
CA ILE A 165 7.08 -5.04 8.66
C ILE A 165 7.03 -3.58 8.21
N GLY A 166 5.83 -3.02 8.17
CA GLY A 166 5.60 -1.62 7.82
C GLY A 166 5.32 -0.76 9.05
N GLY A 167 5.96 0.41 9.12
CA GLY A 167 5.76 1.42 10.15
C GLY A 167 5.20 2.73 9.59
N GLY A 168 3.95 3.07 9.92
CA GLY A 168 3.30 4.29 9.42
C GLY A 168 3.27 4.35 7.88
N ILE A 169 3.87 5.41 7.29
CA ILE A 169 3.99 5.59 5.82
C ILE A 169 4.88 4.55 5.15
N GLY A 170 5.72 3.84 5.89
CA GLY A 170 6.57 2.75 5.37
C GLY A 170 5.78 1.55 4.84
N ILE A 171 4.45 1.61 4.81
CA ILE A 171 3.56 0.60 4.24
C ILE A 171 3.49 0.65 2.71
N THR A 172 3.80 1.80 2.10
CA THR A 172 3.66 2.03 0.65
C THR A 172 4.40 1.04 -0.26
N PRO A 173 5.65 0.60 0.02
CA PRO A 173 6.28 -0.46 -0.78
C PRO A 173 5.47 -1.76 -0.75
N TYR A 174 4.96 -2.12 0.42
CA TYR A 174 4.22 -3.36 0.59
C TYR A 174 2.85 -3.33 -0.09
N ALA A 175 2.27 -2.15 -0.33
CA ALA A 175 1.05 -2.04 -1.12
C ALA A 175 1.23 -2.59 -2.54
N SER A 176 2.27 -2.17 -3.25
CA SER A 176 2.55 -2.66 -4.60
C SER A 176 2.88 -4.15 -4.61
N ILE A 177 3.64 -4.62 -3.62
CA ILE A 177 4.00 -6.03 -3.47
C ILE A 177 2.77 -6.90 -3.23
N LEU A 178 1.91 -6.52 -2.28
CA LEU A 178 0.69 -7.27 -1.97
C LEU A 178 -0.31 -7.22 -3.12
N SER A 179 -0.47 -6.08 -3.80
CA SER A 179 -1.32 -5.98 -4.99
C SER A 179 -0.82 -6.87 -6.13
N SER A 180 0.50 -6.96 -6.34
CA SER A 180 1.10 -7.87 -7.34
C SER A 180 0.90 -9.34 -6.97
N LEU A 181 1.13 -9.71 -5.70
CA LEU A 181 0.84 -11.06 -5.20
C LEU A 181 -0.64 -11.41 -5.39
N MET A 182 -1.55 -10.46 -5.15
CA MET A 182 -2.98 -10.63 -5.33
C MET A 182 -3.37 -10.81 -6.79
N ALA A 183 -2.77 -10.05 -7.70
CA ALA A 183 -3.00 -10.17 -9.13
C ALA A 183 -2.56 -11.55 -9.64
N GLN A 184 -1.35 -11.99 -9.26
CA GLN A 184 -0.84 -13.32 -9.59
C GLN A 184 -1.72 -14.42 -9.00
N PHE A 185 -2.19 -14.25 -7.77
CA PHE A 185 -3.13 -15.17 -7.15
C PHE A 185 -4.46 -15.25 -7.92
N ARG A 186 -5.01 -14.12 -8.35
CA ARG A 186 -6.25 -14.06 -9.13
C ARG A 186 -6.10 -14.65 -10.54
N GLU A 187 -4.93 -14.58 -11.16
CA GLU A 187 -4.67 -15.24 -12.44
C GLU A 187 -4.81 -16.76 -12.36
N THR A 188 -4.58 -17.36 -11.18
CA THR A 188 -4.79 -18.81 -10.97
C THR A 188 -6.26 -19.19 -10.82
N ARG A 189 -7.15 -18.21 -10.62
CA ARG A 189 -8.58 -18.41 -10.44
C ARG A 189 -9.25 -18.67 -11.79
N MET A 190 -9.84 -19.84 -11.94
CA MET A 190 -10.65 -20.22 -13.09
C MET A 190 -12.13 -20.26 -12.67
N THR A 191 -12.98 -19.61 -13.45
CA THR A 191 -14.43 -19.66 -13.24
C THR A 191 -15.07 -20.51 -14.33
N CYS A 192 -15.75 -21.59 -13.95
CA CYS A 192 -16.48 -22.39 -14.92
C CYS A 192 -17.71 -21.61 -15.41
N ASN A 193 -17.79 -21.35 -16.73
CA ASN A 193 -18.93 -20.65 -17.33
C ASN A 193 -20.27 -21.40 -17.22
N HIS A 194 -20.24 -22.70 -16.90
CA HIS A 194 -21.43 -23.54 -16.86
C HIS A 194 -22.09 -23.60 -15.47
N CYS A 195 -21.31 -23.88 -14.42
CA CYS A 195 -21.82 -24.00 -13.04
C CYS A 195 -21.47 -22.80 -12.15
N ARG A 196 -20.72 -21.81 -12.67
CA ARG A 196 -20.13 -20.69 -11.90
C ARG A 196 -19.23 -21.13 -10.75
N THR A 197 -18.89 -22.42 -10.66
CA THR A 197 -17.92 -22.93 -9.69
C THR A 197 -16.56 -22.32 -9.98
N VAL A 198 -15.94 -21.81 -8.93
CA VAL A 198 -14.58 -21.27 -8.95
C VAL A 198 -13.64 -22.44 -8.63
N THR A 199 -12.70 -22.70 -9.53
CA THR A 199 -11.60 -23.64 -9.33
C THR A 199 -10.28 -22.91 -9.48
N TYR A 200 -9.21 -23.47 -8.94
CA TYR A 200 -7.87 -22.90 -9.07
C TYR A 200 -7.01 -23.89 -9.84
N ALA A 201 -6.21 -23.40 -10.79
CA ALA A 201 -5.35 -24.28 -11.58
C ALA A 201 -4.39 -25.05 -10.65
N GLU A 202 -4.15 -26.33 -10.93
CA GLU A 202 -3.21 -27.15 -10.13
C GLU A 202 -1.74 -26.92 -10.53
N ASN A 203 -1.49 -26.45 -11.76
CA ASN A 203 -0.16 -26.13 -12.28
C ASN A 203 0.13 -24.63 -12.20
N ASN A 204 0.17 -24.09 -10.98
CA ASN A 204 0.34 -22.65 -10.81
C ASN A 204 1.78 -22.21 -11.06
N LEU A 205 1.93 -21.03 -11.67
CA LEU A 205 3.15 -20.21 -11.57
C LEU A 205 3.55 -19.98 -10.09
N TRP A 206 2.57 -19.99 -9.19
CA TRP A 206 2.72 -19.90 -7.74
C TRP A 206 3.42 -21.09 -7.09
N ASP A 207 3.19 -22.33 -7.57
CA ASP A 207 3.90 -23.51 -7.05
C ASP A 207 5.37 -23.55 -7.51
N ASN A 208 5.68 -22.83 -8.60
CA ASN A 208 7.04 -22.57 -9.07
C ASN A 208 7.67 -21.32 -8.44
N GLN A 209 6.92 -20.53 -7.68
CA GLN A 209 7.49 -19.42 -6.94
C GLN A 209 8.17 -19.92 -5.67
N ARG A 210 9.33 -19.33 -5.39
CA ARG A 210 10.09 -19.67 -4.19
C ARG A 210 9.35 -19.24 -2.92
N LEU A 211 8.55 -18.18 -3.00
CA LEU A 211 7.76 -17.61 -1.90
C LEU A 211 6.55 -18.47 -1.57
N LYS A 212 6.59 -19.11 -0.39
CA LYS A 212 5.55 -20.01 0.10
C LYS A 212 4.68 -19.40 1.19
N LYS A 213 5.19 -18.40 1.90
CA LYS A 213 4.48 -17.75 3.00
C LYS A 213 4.89 -16.29 3.15
N VAL A 214 3.90 -15.44 3.42
CA VAL A 214 4.09 -14.04 3.77
C VAL A 214 3.40 -13.75 5.10
N ASP A 215 4.16 -13.26 6.07
CA ASP A 215 3.61 -12.65 7.28
C ASP A 215 3.74 -11.13 7.12
N PHE A 216 2.63 -10.42 7.26
CA PHE A 216 2.56 -8.97 7.09
C PHE A 216 2.17 -8.33 8.42
N ILE A 217 3.04 -7.48 8.94
CA ILE A 217 2.86 -6.75 10.18
C ILE A 217 2.83 -5.27 9.87
N TRP A 218 1.75 -4.60 10.27
CA TRP A 218 1.65 -3.17 10.14
C TRP A 218 1.50 -2.51 11.51
N VAL A 219 2.47 -1.67 11.85
CA VAL A 219 2.48 -0.88 13.08
C VAL A 219 2.19 0.57 12.73
N THR A 220 1.07 1.10 13.20
CA THR A 220 0.69 2.49 12.93
C THR A 220 0.08 3.15 14.17
N PRO A 221 0.36 4.43 14.44
CA PRO A 221 -0.36 5.15 15.49
C PRO A 221 -1.77 5.57 15.06
N ASP A 222 -2.06 5.63 13.76
CA ASP A 222 -3.32 6.11 13.19
C ASP A 222 -3.80 5.19 12.05
N SER A 223 -5.09 4.82 12.07
CA SER A 223 -5.71 4.00 11.02
C SER A 223 -6.16 4.83 9.82
N LYS A 224 -6.53 6.11 10.04
CA LYS A 224 -7.26 6.90 9.05
C LYS A 224 -6.41 7.28 7.84
N SER A 225 -5.12 7.49 8.05
CA SER A 225 -4.18 7.91 7.00
C SER A 225 -4.01 6.89 5.86
N PHE A 226 -4.54 5.66 6.01
CA PHE A 226 -4.30 4.56 5.09
C PHE A 226 -5.54 3.65 4.90
N GLU A 227 -6.74 4.20 5.04
CA GLU A 227 -8.01 3.45 4.81
C GLU A 227 -8.04 2.77 3.43
N TRP A 228 -7.54 3.46 2.39
CA TRP A 228 -7.43 2.92 1.03
C TRP A 228 -6.65 1.58 0.98
N PHE A 229 -5.70 1.39 1.89
CA PHE A 229 -4.88 0.19 1.96
C PHE A 229 -5.56 -0.90 2.81
N LEU A 230 -6.34 -0.53 3.82
CA LEU A 230 -7.20 -1.49 4.54
C LEU A 230 -8.19 -2.16 3.58
N ASP A 231 -8.77 -1.41 2.64
CA ASP A 231 -9.66 -1.98 1.62
C ASP A 231 -8.96 -3.06 0.78
N LEU A 232 -7.70 -2.84 0.40
CA LEU A 232 -6.89 -3.83 -0.31
C LEU A 232 -6.67 -5.09 0.54
N LEU A 233 -6.30 -4.92 1.81
CA LEU A 233 -6.10 -6.05 2.73
C LEU A 233 -7.40 -6.85 2.93
N CYS A 234 -8.54 -6.16 3.08
CA CYS A 234 -9.85 -6.78 3.21
C CYS A 234 -10.24 -7.59 1.98
N GLN A 235 -9.96 -7.07 0.78
CA GLN A 235 -10.19 -7.82 -0.45
C GLN A 235 -9.28 -9.05 -0.54
N PHE A 236 -8.01 -8.92 -0.12
CA PHE A 236 -7.08 -10.04 -0.12
C PHE A 236 -7.53 -11.17 0.81
N GLU A 237 -7.96 -10.84 2.03
CA GLU A 237 -8.46 -11.85 2.97
C GLU A 237 -9.72 -12.56 2.48
N LYS A 238 -10.61 -11.85 1.78
CA LYS A 238 -11.80 -12.43 1.17
C LYS A 238 -11.44 -13.43 0.08
N ASP A 239 -10.57 -13.04 -0.86
CA ASP A 239 -10.13 -13.90 -1.95
C ASP A 239 -9.38 -15.15 -1.42
N GLN A 240 -8.56 -14.98 -0.37
CA GLN A 240 -7.88 -16.10 0.28
C GLN A 240 -8.85 -17.03 1.03
N ALA A 241 -9.89 -16.49 1.68
CA ALA A 241 -10.88 -17.32 2.36
C ALA A 241 -11.67 -18.19 1.36
N GLU A 242 -12.08 -17.61 0.23
CA GLU A 242 -12.76 -18.34 -0.85
C GLU A 242 -11.87 -19.49 -1.39
N TYR A 243 -10.56 -19.25 -1.50
CA TYR A 243 -9.60 -20.28 -1.89
C TYR A 243 -9.51 -21.45 -0.90
N LEU A 244 -9.44 -21.15 0.40
CA LEU A 244 -9.32 -22.18 1.44
C LEU A 244 -10.58 -23.02 1.57
N GLU A 245 -11.76 -22.43 1.35
CA GLU A 245 -13.03 -23.17 1.29
C GLU A 245 -13.05 -24.17 0.13
N SER A 246 -12.46 -23.80 -1.01
CA SER A 246 -12.34 -24.69 -2.18
C SER A 246 -11.22 -25.74 -2.08
N ASN A 247 -10.20 -25.51 -1.25
CA ASN A 247 -9.00 -26.35 -1.12
C ASN A 247 -8.66 -26.63 0.35
N THR A 248 -9.29 -27.67 0.92
CA THR A 248 -9.27 -27.99 2.35
C THR A 248 -7.89 -28.38 2.91
N ASN A 249 -6.92 -28.70 2.04
CA ASN A 249 -5.58 -29.16 2.42
C ASN A 249 -4.49 -28.08 2.33
N LYS A 250 -4.84 -26.81 2.06
CA LYS A 250 -3.86 -25.73 1.94
C LYS A 250 -3.93 -24.76 3.12
N ASN A 251 -2.76 -24.31 3.56
CA ASN A 251 -2.64 -23.30 4.63
C ASN A 251 -2.79 -21.88 4.07
N ARG A 252 -3.10 -20.91 4.95
CA ARG A 252 -3.07 -19.48 4.61
C ARG A 252 -1.67 -19.08 4.14
N PHE A 253 -1.58 -18.48 2.97
CA PHE A 253 -0.35 -17.95 2.41
C PHE A 253 0.04 -16.60 3.04
N LEU A 254 -0.94 -15.70 3.17
CA LEU A 254 -0.77 -14.38 3.75
C LEU A 254 -1.42 -14.32 5.12
N ASN A 255 -0.63 -13.97 6.13
CA ASN A 255 -1.09 -13.65 7.47
C ASN A 255 -0.95 -12.15 7.69
N ILE A 256 -1.98 -11.50 8.21
CA ILE A 256 -2.03 -10.04 8.39
C ILE A 256 -2.18 -9.75 9.88
N GLN A 257 -1.27 -8.94 10.44
CA GLN A 257 -1.32 -8.51 11.83
C GLN A 257 -1.21 -7.00 11.90
N LEU A 258 -2.24 -6.37 12.46
CA LEU A 258 -2.30 -4.92 12.60
C LEU A 258 -2.06 -4.52 14.06
N TYR A 259 -1.23 -3.50 14.25
CA TYR A 259 -0.88 -2.96 15.57
C TYR A 259 -1.13 -1.46 15.64
N PHE A 260 -2.09 -1.05 16.46
CA PHE A 260 -2.38 0.37 16.71
C PHE A 260 -1.67 0.88 17.96
N THR A 261 -0.79 1.87 17.78
CA THR A 261 0.10 2.39 18.85
C THR A 261 -0.26 3.79 19.35
N GLY A 262 -1.20 4.49 18.71
CA GLY A 262 -1.54 5.89 19.02
C GLY A 262 -2.52 6.07 20.18
N ILE A 263 -3.11 4.98 20.67
CA ILE A 263 -4.02 5.00 21.81
C ILE A 263 -3.15 5.09 23.08
N LYS A 264 -2.99 6.31 23.58
CA LYS A 264 -2.33 6.56 24.86
C LYS A 264 -3.18 5.96 25.98
N ASP A 265 -2.58 4.97 26.61
CA ASP A 265 -3.11 4.30 27.77
C ASP A 265 -3.25 5.30 28.94
N ASN A 266 -4.44 5.35 29.53
CA ASN A 266 -4.53 5.69 30.94
C ASN A 266 -5.45 4.74 31.71
N ARG A 267 -5.88 3.62 31.10
CA ARG A 267 -6.60 2.52 31.76
C ARG A 267 -6.40 1.26 30.92
N SER A 268 -5.57 0.34 31.41
CA SER A 268 -5.35 -1.01 30.87
C SER A 268 -6.65 -1.78 30.61
N VAL A 269 -7.72 -1.44 31.34
CA VAL A 269 -9.07 -1.99 31.18
C VAL A 269 -9.66 -1.70 29.81
N ASP A 270 -9.37 -0.55 29.18
CA ASP A 270 -9.95 -0.16 27.89
C ASP A 270 -9.32 -0.95 26.73
N GLN A 271 -8.04 -1.31 26.83
CA GLN A 271 -7.37 -2.18 25.84
C GLN A 271 -7.85 -3.62 25.94
N VAL A 272 -7.98 -4.16 27.16
CA VAL A 272 -8.50 -5.51 27.39
C VAL A 272 -9.96 -5.61 26.95
N LEU A 273 -10.79 -4.63 27.34
CA LEU A 273 -12.20 -4.58 26.94
C LEU A 273 -12.35 -4.48 25.42
N ARG A 274 -11.52 -3.67 24.74
CA ARG A 274 -11.54 -3.58 23.27
C ARG A 274 -11.03 -4.84 22.60
N HIS A 275 -9.99 -5.48 23.11
CA HIS A 275 -9.53 -6.76 22.58
C HIS A 275 -10.59 -7.85 22.76
N GLN A 276 -11.29 -7.86 23.91
CA GLN A 276 -12.43 -8.75 24.15
C GLN A 276 -13.60 -8.43 23.21
N VAL A 277 -13.94 -7.16 23.01
CA VAL A 277 -14.96 -6.74 22.05
C VAL A 277 -14.55 -7.14 20.63
N THR A 278 -13.33 -6.86 20.18
CA THR A 278 -12.87 -7.28 18.85
C THR A 278 -12.93 -8.79 18.69
N ASN A 279 -12.51 -9.58 19.69
CA ASN A 279 -12.55 -11.04 19.60
C ASN A 279 -13.99 -11.59 19.64
N ILE A 280 -14.85 -11.08 20.53
CA ILE A 280 -16.27 -11.49 20.61
C ILE A 280 -17.00 -11.18 19.30
N TRP A 281 -16.74 -10.01 18.71
CA TRP A 281 -17.37 -9.60 17.45
C TRP A 281 -16.76 -10.30 16.24
N ALA A 282 -15.46 -10.61 16.26
CA ALA A 282 -14.83 -11.45 15.24
C ALA A 282 -15.40 -12.88 15.29
N ASP A 283 -15.72 -13.40 16.47
CA ASP A 283 -16.36 -14.70 16.65
C ASP A 283 -17.83 -14.69 16.18
N GLU A 284 -18.57 -13.58 16.34
CA GLU A 284 -19.98 -13.46 15.93
C GLU A 284 -20.19 -13.05 14.45
N MET A 285 -19.34 -12.18 13.89
CA MET A 285 -19.49 -11.63 12.53
C MET A 285 -18.36 -12.00 11.57
N GLY A 286 -17.36 -12.74 12.05
CA GLY A 286 -16.24 -13.19 11.22
C GLY A 286 -15.34 -12.07 10.71
N SER A 287 -15.40 -10.86 11.27
CA SER A 287 -14.53 -9.73 10.91
C SER A 287 -14.39 -8.71 12.05
N ASP A 288 -13.25 -8.02 12.10
CA ASP A 288 -12.91 -7.01 13.09
C ASP A 288 -13.69 -5.71 12.85
N ILE A 289 -14.28 -5.17 13.92
CA ILE A 289 -15.06 -3.93 13.90
C ILE A 289 -14.29 -2.69 13.47
N PHE A 290 -12.97 -2.64 13.66
CA PHE A 290 -12.16 -1.44 13.38
C PHE A 290 -11.59 -1.40 11.96
N THR A 291 -11.43 -2.56 11.34
CA THR A 291 -10.70 -2.70 10.08
C THR A 291 -11.44 -3.54 9.04
N GLY A 292 -12.47 -4.30 9.44
CA GLY A 292 -13.22 -5.21 8.57
C GLY A 292 -12.46 -6.50 8.22
N LEU A 293 -11.30 -6.74 8.84
CA LEU A 293 -10.43 -7.89 8.57
C LEU A 293 -10.81 -9.09 9.44
N LYS A 294 -10.67 -10.30 8.90
CA LYS A 294 -10.79 -11.57 9.66
C LYS A 294 -9.70 -11.68 10.73
N SER A 295 -8.53 -11.09 10.48
CA SER A 295 -7.41 -11.14 11.42
C SER A 295 -7.58 -10.10 12.55
N PRO A 296 -7.42 -10.48 13.83
CA PRO A 296 -7.68 -9.58 14.95
C PRO A 296 -6.66 -8.44 14.99
N THR A 297 -7.15 -7.22 15.13
CA THR A 297 -6.31 -6.06 15.42
C THR A 297 -5.76 -6.13 16.84
N SER A 298 -4.44 -5.96 16.96
CA SER A 298 -3.75 -5.83 18.23
C SER A 298 -3.58 -4.37 18.62
N PHE A 299 -3.77 -4.06 19.89
CA PHE A 299 -3.51 -2.73 20.46
C PHE A 299 -2.18 -2.73 21.20
N GLY A 300 -1.40 -1.67 21.02
CA GLY A 300 -0.07 -1.55 21.62
C GLY A 300 1.06 -1.95 20.66
N ARG A 301 2.26 -2.12 21.23
CA ARG A 301 3.46 -2.46 20.45
C ARG A 301 3.60 -3.98 20.33
N PRO A 302 4.06 -4.48 19.16
CA PRO A 302 4.36 -5.90 19.00
C PRO A 302 5.44 -6.35 19.98
N ASP A 303 5.26 -7.55 20.54
CA ASP A 303 6.31 -8.30 21.19
C ASP A 303 7.09 -9.07 20.10
N TRP A 304 8.21 -8.49 19.67
CA TRP A 304 9.03 -9.05 18.59
C TRP A 304 9.65 -10.41 18.96
N ASP A 305 9.99 -10.63 20.24
CA ASP A 305 10.59 -11.89 20.67
C ASP A 305 9.57 -13.01 20.59
N LYS A 306 8.38 -12.80 21.13
CA LYS A 306 7.30 -13.80 21.04
C LYS A 306 6.96 -14.09 19.58
N LEU A 307 6.80 -13.04 18.78
CA LEU A 307 6.40 -13.16 17.38
C LEU A 307 7.44 -13.93 16.54
N LEU A 308 8.73 -13.62 16.69
CA LEU A 308 9.79 -14.33 15.99
C LEU A 308 9.98 -15.77 16.49
N ARG A 309 9.76 -16.02 17.79
CA ARG A 309 9.73 -17.39 18.35
C ARG A 309 8.58 -18.20 17.77
N ASP A 310 7.38 -17.65 17.75
CA ASP A 310 6.20 -18.33 17.23
C ASP A 310 6.37 -18.66 15.73
N MET A 311 7.02 -17.77 14.97
CA MET A 311 7.32 -18.02 13.55
C MET A 311 8.39 -19.10 13.33
N THR A 312 9.40 -19.17 14.21
CA THR A 312 10.50 -20.14 14.09
C THR A 312 10.15 -21.52 14.66
N LEU A 313 9.27 -21.58 15.66
CA LEU A 313 8.93 -22.80 16.41
C LEU A 313 7.54 -23.38 16.07
N GLY A 314 6.63 -22.60 15.48
CA GLY A 314 5.26 -23.05 15.16
C GLY A 314 5.16 -24.02 13.98
N ASP A 315 3.93 -24.29 13.51
CA ASP A 315 3.55 -25.23 12.44
C ASP A 315 4.23 -24.99 11.05
N ASN A 316 5.13 -24.02 10.95
CA ASN A 316 5.82 -23.62 9.72
C ASN A 316 7.18 -24.32 9.55
N SER A 317 7.38 -25.53 10.08
CA SER A 317 8.69 -26.20 10.15
C SER A 317 9.39 -26.34 8.78
N SER A 318 8.63 -26.35 7.68
CA SER A 318 9.16 -26.42 6.31
C SER A 318 9.75 -25.10 5.79
N THR A 319 9.34 -23.95 6.35
CA THR A 319 9.80 -22.61 5.94
C THR A 319 10.62 -21.88 7.01
N ALA A 320 10.61 -22.37 8.26
CA ALA A 320 11.29 -21.76 9.40
C ALA A 320 12.81 -21.55 9.23
N LYS A 321 13.46 -22.30 8.33
CA LYS A 321 14.90 -22.18 8.05
C LYS A 321 15.28 -21.02 7.13
N ASP A 322 14.32 -20.41 6.43
CA ASP A 322 14.57 -19.33 5.45
C ASP A 322 13.59 -18.16 5.60
N ILE A 323 13.50 -17.65 6.82
CA ILE A 323 12.75 -16.42 7.14
C ILE A 323 13.59 -15.21 6.77
N ASN A 324 13.01 -14.28 6.02
CA ASN A 324 13.64 -13.03 5.60
C ASN A 324 12.76 -11.85 6.02
N VAL A 325 13.31 -10.96 6.84
CA VAL A 325 12.61 -9.80 7.38
C VAL A 325 12.88 -8.59 6.48
N PHE A 326 11.82 -7.99 5.96
CA PHE A 326 11.85 -6.74 5.24
C PHE A 326 11.18 -5.69 6.12
N PHE A 327 11.90 -4.62 6.43
CA PHE A 327 11.42 -3.56 7.31
C PHE A 327 11.44 -2.21 6.61
N CYS A 328 10.34 -1.47 6.71
CA CYS A 328 10.24 -0.08 6.28
C CYS A 328 9.49 0.75 7.33
N GLY A 329 10.17 1.68 7.99
CA GLY A 329 9.57 2.47 9.05
C GLY A 329 10.56 3.25 9.93
N PRO A 330 10.15 3.70 11.13
CA PRO A 330 11.00 4.50 12.02
C PRO A 330 12.29 3.79 12.44
N LYS A 331 13.43 4.50 12.37
CA LYS A 331 14.77 3.98 12.71
C LYS A 331 14.87 3.35 14.10
N THR A 332 14.14 3.88 15.09
CA THR A 332 14.12 3.35 16.46
C THR A 332 13.50 1.96 16.53
N MET A 333 12.49 1.69 15.70
CA MET A 333 11.86 0.38 15.58
C MET A 333 12.75 -0.56 14.76
N GLY A 334 13.32 -0.08 13.66
CA GLY A 334 14.24 -0.85 12.81
C GLY A 334 15.43 -1.41 13.59
N LYS A 335 16.10 -0.58 14.41
CA LYS A 335 17.22 -1.02 15.27
C LYS A 335 16.83 -2.13 16.26
N LYS A 336 15.64 -2.06 16.85
CA LYS A 336 15.16 -3.08 17.78
C LYS A 336 14.92 -4.40 17.06
N ILE A 337 14.19 -4.36 15.95
CA ILE A 337 13.92 -5.55 15.13
C ILE A 337 15.23 -6.16 14.65
N GLN A 338 16.18 -5.34 14.20
CA GLN A 338 17.49 -5.82 13.77
C GLN A 338 18.23 -6.59 14.87
N HIS A 339 18.21 -6.11 16.11
CA HIS A 339 18.80 -6.84 17.24
C HIS A 339 18.14 -8.20 17.45
N HIS A 340 16.80 -8.25 17.51
CA HIS A 340 16.07 -9.51 17.64
C HIS A 340 16.37 -10.45 16.45
N CYS A 341 16.42 -9.96 15.22
CA CYS A 341 16.77 -10.77 14.06
C CYS A 341 18.16 -11.40 14.16
N VAL A 342 19.15 -10.67 14.70
CA VAL A 342 20.50 -11.21 14.94
C VAL A 342 20.47 -12.34 15.96
N ASP A 343 19.71 -12.18 17.06
CA ASP A 343 19.59 -13.19 18.11
C ASP A 343 18.96 -14.51 17.60
N PHE A 344 18.02 -14.42 16.66
CA PHE A 344 17.38 -15.57 16.02
C PHE A 344 18.09 -16.06 14.74
N GLY A 345 19.19 -15.42 14.31
CA GLY A 345 19.90 -15.78 13.08
C GLY A 345 19.11 -15.53 11.79
N ILE A 346 18.17 -14.58 11.81
CA ILE A 346 17.26 -14.26 10.72
C ILE A 346 17.83 -13.13 9.86
N ARG A 347 17.68 -13.23 8.53
CA ARG A 347 18.14 -12.19 7.60
C ARG A 347 17.25 -10.95 7.69
N TYR A 348 17.86 -9.78 7.79
CA TYR A 348 17.19 -8.49 7.95
C TYR A 348 17.55 -7.53 6.82
N TYR A 349 16.54 -6.99 6.17
CA TYR A 349 16.64 -5.99 5.10
C TYR A 349 15.86 -4.73 5.52
N GLU A 350 16.56 -3.61 5.64
CA GLU A 350 15.96 -2.31 5.96
C GLU A 350 15.84 -1.46 4.70
N GLU A 351 14.64 -0.97 4.42
CA GLU A 351 14.41 0.08 3.42
C GLU A 351 14.51 1.45 4.07
N LYS A 352 15.30 2.32 3.43
CA LYS A 352 15.49 3.71 3.83
C LYS A 352 14.95 4.59 2.73
N PHE A 353 13.83 5.25 2.99
CA PHE A 353 13.25 6.28 2.13
C PHE A 353 13.42 7.66 2.75
#